data_AF-A0A9N9IGD8-F1
#
_entry.id   AF-A0A9N9IGD8-F1
#
_cell.length_a   1.000
_cell.length_b   1.000
_cell.length_c   1.000
_cell.angle_alpha   90.00
_cell.angle_beta   90.00
_cell.angle_gamma   90.00
#
_symmetry.space_group_name_H-M   'P 1'
#
loop_
_entity.id
_entity.type
_entity.pdbx_description
1 polymer ?
#
loop_
_entity_poly.entity_id
_entity_poly.type
_entity_poly.pdbx_seq_one_letter_code
_entity_poly.pdbx_strand_id
1 'polypeptide(L)'
;MPPVSYINRRNAIREALDELNNYSPNFKRPSVNSVAKSFGIAETTLRRAVKNGNPPNRTGPSTVLTEHEENQLAGYCINVQRLG
;
A
#
# COMPACT_ATOMS: atom_id res chain seq x y z
N MET A 1 1.08 -19.51 -10.41
CA MET A 1 0.55 -18.47 -9.50
C MET A 1 1.73 -17.75 -8.90
N PRO A 2 1.87 -16.42 -9.03
CA PRO A 2 2.94 -15.71 -8.34
C PRO A 2 2.69 -15.83 -6.83
N PRO A 3 3.75 -15.92 -6.01
CA PRO A 3 3.59 -15.94 -4.57
C PRO A 3 3.01 -14.60 -4.15
N VAL A 4 1.83 -14.63 -3.51
CA VAL A 4 1.32 -13.48 -2.78
C VAL A 4 2.36 -13.20 -1.71
N SER A 5 3.19 -12.19 -1.94
CA SER A 5 4.13 -11.70 -0.95
C SER A 5 3.27 -11.23 0.22
N TYR A 6 3.13 -12.08 1.24
CA TYR A 6 2.58 -11.73 2.53
C TYR A 6 3.57 -10.77 3.19
N ILE A 7 3.66 -9.55 2.66
CA ILE A 7 4.17 -8.42 3.44
C ILE A 7 3.26 -8.41 4.65
N ASN A 8 3.86 -8.69 5.81
CA ASN A 8 3.14 -8.80 7.05
C ASN A 8 2.39 -7.47 7.24
N ARG A 9 1.09 -7.44 6.95
CA ARG A 9 0.30 -6.20 6.76
C ARG A 9 0.46 -5.25 7.95
N ARG A 10 0.66 -5.81 9.14
CA ARG A 10 0.93 -5.07 10.36
C ARG A 10 2.27 -4.32 10.33
N ASN A 11 3.32 -4.93 9.76
CA ASN A 11 4.62 -4.30 9.55
C ASN A 11 4.52 -3.21 8.49
N ALA A 12 3.85 -3.47 7.35
CA ALA A 12 3.61 -2.47 6.32
C ALA A 12 2.88 -1.23 6.86
N ILE A 13 1.84 -1.42 7.71
CA ILE A 13 1.13 -0.30 8.34
C ILE A 13 2.02 0.44 9.35
N ARG A 14 2.91 -0.28 10.07
CA ARG A 14 3.87 0.33 11.00
C ARG A 14 4.90 1.18 10.27
N GLU A 15 5.52 0.63 9.24
CA GLU A 15 6.50 1.34 8.42
C GLU A 15 5.87 2.55 7.72
N ALA A 16 4.65 2.41 7.19
CA ALA A 16 3.90 3.52 6.61
C ALA A 16 3.56 4.62 7.65
N LEU A 17 3.29 4.25 8.90
CA LEU A 17 3.08 5.22 9.98
C LEU A 17 4.38 5.93 10.34
N ASP A 18 5.49 5.20 10.43
CA ASP A 18 6.80 5.76 10.70
C ASP A 18 7.23 6.72 9.59
N GLU A 19 6.97 6.39 8.31
CA GLU A 19 7.25 7.29 7.19
C GLU A 19 6.40 8.58 7.24
N LEU A 20 5.13 8.48 7.63
CA LEU A 20 4.26 9.65 7.82
C LEU A 20 4.68 10.53 9.00
N ASN A 21 5.29 9.93 10.04
CA ASN A 21 5.69 10.63 11.26
C ASN A 21 7.13 11.19 11.18
N ASN A 22 8.04 10.50 10.49
CA ASN A 22 9.46 10.85 10.38
C ASN A 22 9.79 11.76 9.20
N TYR A 23 8.81 12.52 8.67
CA TYR A 23 9.10 13.45 7.59
C TYR A 23 10.00 14.59 8.10
N SER A 24 11.08 14.83 7.37
CA SER A 24 11.96 15.96 7.69
C SER A 24 11.21 17.28 7.41
N PRO A 25 11.26 18.27 8.32
CA PRO A 25 10.54 19.54 8.16
C PRO A 25 10.98 20.32 6.91
N ASN A 26 12.12 19.95 6.31
CA ASN A 26 12.62 20.52 5.06
C ASN A 26 11.95 19.96 3.80
N PHE A 27 11.12 18.92 3.91
CA PHE A 27 10.40 18.31 2.79
C PHE A 27 8.89 18.45 2.94
N LYS A 28 8.20 18.57 1.80
CA LYS A 28 6.74 18.58 1.75
C LYS A 28 6.22 17.27 2.32
N ARG A 29 5.32 17.36 3.31
CA ARG A 29 4.72 16.20 3.96
C ARG A 29 4.10 15.26 2.91
N PRO A 30 4.45 13.96 2.90
CA PRO A 30 3.89 13.02 1.94
C PRO A 30 2.38 12.84 2.18
N SER A 31 1.63 12.62 1.11
CA SER A 31 0.19 12.37 1.23
C SER A 31 -0.06 10.96 1.76
N VAL A 32 -1.08 10.81 2.61
CA VAL A 32 -1.46 9.50 3.16
C VAL A 32 -1.76 8.49 2.05
N ASN A 33 -2.36 8.93 0.94
CA ASN A 33 -2.63 8.09 -0.22
C ASN A 33 -1.34 7.58 -0.89
N SER A 34 -0.37 8.48 -1.12
CA SER A 34 0.92 8.11 -1.72
C SER A 34 1.63 7.06 -0.89
N VAL A 35 1.76 7.29 0.41
CA VAL A 35 2.40 6.33 1.33
C VAL A 35 1.62 5.02 1.32
N ALA A 36 0.30 5.05 1.44
CA ALA A 36 -0.51 3.83 1.44
C ALA A 36 -0.29 2.96 0.19
N LYS A 37 -0.18 3.57 -1.00
CA LYS A 37 0.12 2.86 -2.26
C LYS A 37 1.51 2.24 -2.28
N SER A 38 2.53 2.96 -1.81
CA SER A 38 3.91 2.46 -1.72
C SER A 38 4.00 1.17 -0.91
N PHE A 39 3.19 1.04 0.14
CA PHE A 39 3.14 -0.12 1.02
C PHE A 39 2.04 -1.14 0.67
N GLY A 40 1.29 -0.94 -0.42
CA GLY A 40 0.21 -1.86 -0.83
C GLY A 40 -0.95 -1.95 0.17
N ILE A 41 -1.21 -0.89 0.92
CA ILE A 41 -2.28 -0.82 1.91
C ILE A 41 -3.37 0.16 1.46
N ALA A 42 -4.61 -0.08 1.90
CA ALA A 42 -5.69 0.87 1.63
C ALA A 42 -5.46 2.18 2.40
N GLU A 43 -5.66 3.33 1.74
CA GLU A 43 -5.56 4.64 2.37
C GLU A 43 -6.43 4.76 3.63
N THR A 44 -7.65 4.20 3.59
CA THR A 44 -8.56 4.17 4.73
C THR A 44 -7.99 3.40 5.93
N THR A 45 -7.17 2.37 5.67
CA THR A 45 -6.46 1.61 6.71
C THR A 45 -5.39 2.48 7.35
N LEU A 46 -4.57 3.17 6.54
CA LEU A 46 -3.52 4.06 7.04
C LEU A 46 -4.10 5.27 7.79
N ARG A 47 -5.16 5.91 7.25
CA ARG A 47 -5.88 7.00 7.96
C ARG A 47 -6.42 6.56 9.31
N ARG A 48 -6.99 5.35 9.42
CA ARG A 48 -7.45 4.80 10.70
C ARG A 48 -6.27 4.54 11.65
N ALA A 49 -5.16 4.02 11.13
CA ALA A 49 -3.97 3.76 11.93
C ALA A 49 -3.35 5.06 12.48
N VAL A 50 -3.31 6.13 11.67
CA VAL A 50 -2.87 7.47 12.09
C VAL A 50 -3.78 8.02 13.18
N LYS A 51 -5.10 7.92 13.00
CA LYS A 51 -6.08 8.40 13.98
C LYS A 51 -5.99 7.66 15.31
N ASN A 52 -5.76 6.35 15.27
CA ASN A 52 -5.77 5.49 16.46
C ASN A 52 -4.38 5.33 17.09
N GLY A 53 -3.32 5.83 16.46
CA GLY A 53 -1.93 5.65 16.89
C GLY A 53 -1.43 4.21 16.85
N ASN A 54 -2.16 3.29 16.20
CA ASN A 54 -1.80 1.87 16.18
C ASN A 54 -2.35 1.14 14.93
N PRO A 55 -1.64 0.12 14.41
CA PRO A 55 -2.14 -0.69 13.32
C PRO A 55 -3.44 -1.42 13.72
N PRO A 56 -4.45 -1.51 12.83
CA PRO A 56 -5.64 -2.31 13.09
C PRO A 56 -5.26 -3.78 13.30
N ASN A 57 -5.84 -4.38 14.34
CA ASN A 57 -5.58 -5.78 14.74
C ASN A 57 -6.28 -6.82 13.82
N ARG A 58 -6.87 -6.38 12.71
CA ARG A 58 -7.56 -7.25 11.75
C ARG A 58 -6.59 -7.70 10.66
N THR A 59 -6.25 -8.97 10.68
CA THR A 59 -5.58 -9.68 9.59
C THR A 59 -6.62 -10.11 8.56
N GLY A 60 -6.41 -9.68 7.31
CA GLY A 60 -7.21 -10.05 6.15
C GLY A 60 -6.46 -9.64 4.88
N PRO A 61 -6.76 -10.25 3.73
CA PRO A 61 -6.09 -9.94 2.46
C PRO A 61 -6.18 -8.43 2.16
N SER A 62 -5.12 -7.87 1.56
CA SER A 62 -5.18 -6.49 1.07
C SER A 62 -6.19 -6.44 -0.07
N THR A 63 -7.05 -5.42 -0.06
CA THR A 63 -8.00 -5.15 -1.15
C THR A 63 -7.42 -4.17 -2.16
N VAL A 64 -6.15 -3.80 -2.01
CA VAL A 64 -5.46 -2.79 -2.84
C VAL A 64 -4.19 -3.42 -3.39
N LEU A 65 -4.02 -3.28 -4.70
CA LEU A 65 -2.82 -3.68 -5.40
C LEU A 65 -1.73 -2.62 -5.18
N THR A 66 -0.48 -3.06 -5.06
CA THR A 66 0.69 -2.21 -5.16
C THR A 66 0.84 -1.67 -6.58
N GLU A 67 1.57 -0.56 -6.75
CA GLU A 67 1.88 -0.01 -8.08
C GLU A 67 2.55 -1.04 -9.00
N HIS A 68 3.37 -1.92 -8.43
CA HIS A 68 3.99 -3.02 -9.18
C HIS A 68 2.95 -4.03 -9.68
N GLU A 69 2.01 -4.45 -8.81
CA GLU A 69 0.92 -5.36 -9.17
C GLU A 69 -0.05 -4.72 -10.17
N GLU A 70 -0.35 -3.43 -10.04
CA GLU A 70 -1.16 -2.67 -11.01
C GLU A 70 -0.48 -2.66 -12.39
N ASN A 71 0.82 -2.40 -12.45
CA ASN A 71 1.58 -2.39 -13.70
C ASN A 71 1.64 -3.78 -14.36
N GLN A 72 1.82 -4.86 -13.57
CA GLN A 72 1.76 -6.22 -14.09
C GLN A 72 0.37 -6.55 -14.68
N LEU A 73 -0.70 -6.18 -13.96
CA LEU A 73 -2.06 -6.42 -14.40
C LEU A 73 -2.39 -5.64 -15.68
N ALA A 74 -1.98 -4.37 -15.74
CA ALA A 74 -2.13 -3.53 -16.92
C ALA A 74 -1.41 -4.14 -18.13
N GLY A 75 -0.15 -4.59 -17.95
CA GLY A 75 0.61 -5.25 -19.01
C GLY A 75 -0.06 -6.54 -19.51
N TYR A 76 -0.60 -7.36 -18.61
CA TYR A 76 -1.36 -8.55 -18.97
C TYR A 76 -2.61 -8.21 -19.80
N CYS A 77 -3.40 -7.22 -19.35
CA CYS A 77 -4.61 -6.77 -20.04
C CYS A 77 -4.32 -6.25 -21.46
N ILE A 78 -3.23 -5.50 -21.65
CA ILE A 78 -2.79 -5.02 -22.97
C ILE A 78 -2.43 -6.21 -23.87
N ASN A 79 -1.76 -7.22 -23.32
CA ASN A 79 -1.30 -8.36 -24.10
C ASN A 79 -2.46 -9.25 -24.58
N VAL A 80 -3.48 -9.47 -23.74
CA VAL A 80 -4.67 -10.25 -24.13
C VAL A 80 -5.54 -9.53 -25.17
N GLN A 81 -5.61 -8.19 -25.15
CA GLN A 81 -6.33 -7.42 -26.17
C GLN A 81 -5.69 -7.47 -27.55
N ARG A 82 -4.38 -7.77 -27.62
CA ARG A 82 -3.63 -7.90 -28.89
C ARG A 82 -3.72 -9.29 -29.52
N LEU A 83 -4.24 -10.27 -28.78
CA LEU A 83 -4.35 -11.67 -29.21
C LEU A 83 -5.76 -12.05 -29.69
N GLY A 84 -6.72 -11.13 -29.62
CA GLY A 84 -8.08 -11.27 -30.17
C GLY A 84 -8.29 -10.34 -31.35
#